data_AF-I3RAZ0-F1
#
_entry.id   AF-I3RAZ0-F1
#
_cell.length_a   1.000
_cell.length_b   1.000
_cell.length_c   1.000
_cell.angle_alpha   90.00
_cell.angle_beta   90.00
_cell.angle_gamma   90.00
#
_symmetry.space_group_name_H-M   'P 1'
#
loop_
_entity.id
_entity.type
_entity.pdbx_description
1 polymer ?
#
loop_
_entity_poly.entity_id
_entity_poly.type
_entity_poly.pdbx_seq_one_letter_code
_entity_poly.pdbx_strand_id
1 'polypeptide(L)'
;MADDQRTRRRFMWLTGTAAMAGLAGCSGDGGETETEAPTTTTSASSTGGVPAAYATATSLDGTQRNPDSLSSQEAVSYQDQPKDGQQCSNCRFYIEDKNDDGLGACAIVEGKVAPDGYCVSYVAYEG
;
A
#
# COMPACT_ATOMS: atom_id res chain seq x y z
N MET A 1 35.75 18.47 2.91
CA MET A 1 35.06 17.39 2.19
C MET A 1 35.72 16.06 2.54
N ALA A 2 35.17 15.38 3.54
CA ALA A 2 35.54 14.03 3.94
C ALA A 2 34.26 13.34 4.44
N ASP A 3 34.20 12.02 4.21
CA ASP A 3 33.17 11.08 4.68
C ASP A 3 31.83 11.02 3.92
N ASP A 4 31.87 10.34 2.76
CA ASP A 4 30.71 9.65 2.17
C ASP A 4 31.07 8.18 1.81
N GLN A 5 31.93 7.56 2.64
CA GLN A 5 32.38 6.16 2.46
C GLN A 5 31.66 5.15 3.36
N ARG A 6 30.62 5.53 4.11
CA ARG A 6 30.02 4.68 5.15
C ARG A 6 28.73 3.91 4.75
N THR A 7 28.26 3.99 3.52
CA THR A 7 27.01 3.27 3.12
C THR A 7 27.22 2.19 2.06
N ARG A 8 28.44 2.09 1.50
CA ARG A 8 28.74 1.18 0.38
C ARG A 8 29.26 -0.20 0.78
N ARG A 9 29.27 -0.52 2.08
CA ARG A 9 29.61 -1.85 2.61
C ARG A 9 28.35 -2.53 3.14
N ARG A 10 27.93 -3.59 2.44
CA ARG A 10 26.80 -4.54 2.65
C ARG A 10 25.87 -4.42 1.45
N PHE A 11 25.99 -5.21 0.39
CA PHE A 11 26.03 -6.67 0.39
C PHE A 11 26.85 -7.16 -0.79
N MET A 12 27.85 -7.99 -0.50
CA MET A 12 28.37 -8.97 -1.44
C MET A 12 27.29 -10.02 -1.69
N TRP A 13 27.13 -10.44 -2.95
CA TRP A 13 27.33 -11.82 -3.44
C TRP A 13 26.42 -12.04 -4.65
N LEU A 14 27.01 -12.30 -5.82
CA LEU A 14 26.55 -13.30 -6.80
C LEU A 14 27.53 -13.30 -7.99
N THR A 15 28.68 -13.90 -7.76
CA THR A 15 29.47 -14.52 -8.83
C THR A 15 28.69 -15.72 -9.34
N GLY A 16 28.18 -15.63 -10.58
CA GLY A 16 27.53 -16.72 -11.28
C GLY A 16 27.77 -16.59 -12.78
N THR A 17 28.92 -17.06 -13.24
CA THR A 17 29.23 -17.24 -14.67
C THR A 17 28.40 -18.39 -15.24
N ALA A 18 27.54 -18.14 -16.23
CA ALA A 18 27.00 -19.21 -17.09
C ALA A 18 26.73 -18.70 -18.54
N ALA A 19 27.62 -19.15 -19.42
CA ALA A 19 27.53 -19.44 -20.86
C ALA A 19 26.71 -18.57 -21.84
N MET A 20 27.41 -18.10 -22.87
CA MET A 20 26.87 -17.69 -24.18
C MET A 20 26.48 -18.90 -25.04
N ALA A 21 25.36 -18.82 -25.77
CA ALA A 21 25.17 -19.16 -27.21
C ALA A 21 23.78 -19.80 -27.50
N GLY A 22 22.99 -19.20 -28.41
CA GLY A 22 21.82 -19.87 -29.00
C GLY A 22 20.77 -18.99 -29.69
N LEU A 23 20.98 -18.70 -30.98
CA LEU A 23 20.02 -18.72 -32.10
C LEU A 23 18.51 -18.41 -31.87
N ALA A 24 18.05 -17.32 -32.51
CA ALA A 24 16.71 -17.12 -33.11
C ALA A 24 15.43 -17.15 -32.22
N GLY A 25 14.89 -15.95 -31.95
CA GLY A 25 13.47 -15.61 -32.15
C GLY A 25 12.41 -16.11 -31.15
N CYS A 26 11.61 -15.14 -30.66
CA CYS A 26 10.30 -15.27 -30.01
C CYS A 26 10.27 -15.71 -28.53
N SER A 27 9.87 -14.74 -27.69
CA SER A 27 9.13 -14.92 -26.43
C SER A 27 9.84 -15.52 -25.21
N GLY A 28 9.71 -14.82 -24.08
CA GLY A 28 9.80 -15.42 -22.75
C GLY A 28 10.91 -14.86 -21.89
N ASP A 29 10.64 -13.73 -21.24
CA ASP A 29 11.39 -13.25 -20.08
C ASP A 29 11.06 -14.15 -18.89
N GLY A 30 11.99 -15.04 -18.55
CA GLY A 30 11.88 -15.97 -17.42
C GLY A 30 12.88 -15.59 -16.34
N GLY A 31 12.45 -14.73 -15.42
CA GLY A 31 13.13 -14.49 -14.15
C GLY A 31 12.47 -15.30 -13.04
N GLU A 32 13.17 -16.29 -12.51
CA GLU A 32 12.82 -17.00 -11.28
C GLU A 32 13.17 -16.14 -10.05
N THR A 33 12.17 -15.85 -9.21
CA THR A 33 12.38 -15.57 -7.77
C THR A 33 11.08 -15.89 -7.04
N GLU A 34 11.09 -16.98 -6.29
CA GLU A 34 10.12 -17.27 -5.24
C GLU A 34 10.57 -16.55 -3.96
N THR A 35 9.78 -15.60 -3.46
CA THR A 35 9.49 -15.33 -2.03
C THR A 35 8.72 -14.00 -1.89
N GLU A 36 7.52 -14.11 -1.36
CA GLU A 36 6.54 -13.11 -0.88
C GLU A 36 6.87 -11.61 -0.96
N ALA A 37 6.14 -10.92 -1.85
CA ALA A 37 5.26 -9.78 -1.54
C ALA A 37 4.44 -9.46 -2.81
N PRO A 38 3.10 -9.44 -2.78
CA PRO A 38 2.34 -9.11 -3.98
C PRO A 38 2.54 -7.62 -4.36
N THR A 39 3.11 -7.45 -5.55
CA THR A 39 2.75 -6.41 -6.54
C THR A 39 2.92 -4.94 -6.14
N THR A 40 4.01 -4.31 -6.57
CA THR A 40 3.97 -2.90 -6.99
C THR A 40 4.87 -2.68 -8.22
N THR A 41 4.36 -3.02 -9.40
CA THR A 41 4.78 -2.36 -10.65
C THR A 41 3.58 -2.19 -11.56
N THR A 42 3.11 -0.93 -11.58
CA THR A 42 2.42 -0.22 -12.66
C THR A 42 1.19 -0.86 -13.32
N SER A 43 0.04 -0.57 -12.73
CA SER A 43 -1.04 0.13 -13.42
C SER A 43 -1.74 1.00 -12.40
N ALA A 44 -1.32 2.27 -12.31
CA ALA A 44 -2.04 3.30 -11.58
C ALA A 44 -3.33 3.61 -12.35
N SER A 45 -4.29 2.70 -12.27
CA SER A 45 -5.68 3.12 -12.25
C SER A 45 -5.83 4.02 -11.04
N SER A 46 -6.47 5.19 -11.21
CA SER A 46 -6.75 6.17 -10.17
C SER A 46 -7.70 5.57 -9.12
N THR A 47 -7.21 4.62 -8.35
CA THR A 47 -7.95 3.94 -7.28
C THR A 47 -7.49 4.45 -5.91
N GLY A 48 -6.45 5.29 -5.89
CA GLY A 48 -5.84 5.81 -4.67
C GLY A 48 -5.18 4.71 -3.84
N GLY A 49 -4.43 3.79 -4.48
CA GLY A 49 -3.61 2.81 -3.77
C GLY A 49 -4.34 1.63 -3.12
N VAL A 50 -5.61 1.37 -3.49
CA VAL A 50 -6.40 0.22 -2.99
C VAL A 50 -6.91 -0.68 -4.13
N PRO A 51 -7.35 -1.92 -3.85
CA PRO A 51 -8.05 -2.75 -4.84
C PRO A 51 -9.32 -2.07 -5.40
N ALA A 52 -9.73 -2.45 -6.60
CA ALA A 52 -10.88 -1.84 -7.30
C ALA A 52 -12.19 -1.87 -6.49
N ALA A 53 -12.39 -2.88 -5.64
CA ALA A 53 -13.54 -2.99 -4.75
C ALA A 53 -13.71 -1.79 -3.80
N TYR A 54 -12.63 -1.06 -3.52
CA TYR A 54 -12.63 0.09 -2.62
C TYR A 54 -12.70 1.43 -3.34
N ALA A 55 -12.44 1.49 -4.65
CA ALA A 55 -12.25 2.73 -5.42
C ALA A 55 -13.33 3.80 -5.12
N THR A 56 -14.58 3.35 -5.10
CA THR A 56 -15.78 4.17 -4.86
C THR A 56 -16.64 3.57 -3.76
N ALA A 57 -16.03 2.82 -2.84
CA ALA A 57 -16.75 2.23 -1.72
C ALA A 57 -17.23 3.29 -0.72
N THR A 58 -18.29 2.95 0.00
CA THR A 58 -18.91 3.81 1.01
C THR A 58 -18.35 3.53 2.39
N SER A 59 -18.07 4.57 3.16
CA SER A 59 -17.67 4.48 4.57
C SER A 59 -18.84 4.23 5.51
N LEU A 60 -18.54 4.01 6.79
CA LEU A 60 -19.53 3.82 7.85
C LEU A 60 -20.59 4.93 7.91
N ASP A 61 -20.21 6.19 7.66
CA ASP A 61 -21.13 7.33 7.67
C ASP A 61 -21.85 7.63 6.33
N GLY A 62 -21.70 6.76 5.33
CA GLY A 62 -22.31 6.95 4.02
C GLY A 62 -21.49 7.80 3.04
N THR A 63 -20.31 8.29 3.43
CA THR A 63 -19.44 9.03 2.52
C THR A 63 -18.85 8.10 1.45
N GLN A 64 -19.05 8.42 0.18
CA GLN A 64 -18.44 7.67 -0.91
C GLN A 64 -16.98 8.10 -1.11
N ARG A 65 -16.06 7.13 -1.19
CA ARG A 65 -14.67 7.40 -1.57
C ARG A 65 -14.60 7.98 -2.98
N ASN A 66 -13.77 9.01 -3.15
CA ASN A 66 -13.40 9.54 -4.46
C ASN A 66 -11.87 9.50 -4.58
N PRO A 67 -11.31 8.70 -5.50
CA PRO A 67 -9.86 8.56 -5.64
C PRO A 67 -9.15 9.85 -6.07
N ASP A 68 -9.87 10.81 -6.64
CA ASP A 68 -9.33 12.11 -7.05
C ASP A 68 -9.33 13.14 -5.91
N SER A 69 -9.78 12.78 -4.71
CA SER A 69 -9.95 13.70 -3.56
C SER A 69 -9.43 13.10 -2.25
N LEU A 70 -8.33 12.35 -2.32
CA LEU A 70 -7.71 11.70 -1.17
C LEU A 70 -6.50 12.47 -0.67
N SER A 71 -6.31 12.46 0.65
CA SER A 71 -5.06 12.87 1.30
C SER A 71 -4.09 11.70 1.37
N SER A 72 -2.79 11.99 1.30
CA SER A 72 -1.77 10.97 1.53
C SER A 72 -1.73 10.54 2.99
N GLN A 73 -1.30 9.30 3.23
CA GLN A 73 -1.12 8.77 4.59
C GLN A 73 -0.17 9.63 5.42
N GLU A 74 0.89 10.15 4.79
CA GLU A 74 1.85 11.06 5.42
C GLU A 74 1.20 12.38 5.84
N ALA A 75 0.35 12.97 4.98
CA ALA A 75 -0.32 14.24 5.23
C ALA A 75 -1.25 14.18 6.46
N VAL A 76 -1.82 13.02 6.75
CA VAL A 76 -2.68 12.79 7.91
C VAL A 76 -1.97 12.10 9.07
N SER A 77 -0.64 11.93 8.99
CA SER A 77 0.17 11.19 9.96
C SER A 77 -0.46 9.84 10.34
N TYR A 78 -0.83 9.07 9.32
CA TYR A 78 -1.38 7.73 9.50
C TYR A 78 -0.37 6.80 10.18
N GLN A 79 -0.89 5.91 11.02
CA GLN A 79 -0.17 4.84 11.68
C GLN A 79 -1.06 3.59 11.75
N ASP A 80 -0.46 2.41 11.77
CA ASP A 80 -1.19 1.14 11.82
C ASP A 80 -1.65 0.73 13.23
N GLN A 81 -1.22 1.47 14.25
CA GLN A 81 -1.62 1.25 15.65
C GLN A 81 -2.67 2.27 16.11
N PRO A 82 -3.51 1.91 17.09
CA PRO A 82 -4.48 2.82 17.64
C PRO A 82 -3.80 3.93 18.44
N LYS A 83 -4.50 5.04 18.67
CA LYS A 83 -4.03 6.15 19.50
C LYS A 83 -5.08 6.50 20.54
N ASP A 84 -4.76 6.32 21.82
CA ASP A 84 -5.65 6.68 22.94
C ASP A 84 -7.07 6.07 22.82
N GLY A 85 -7.17 4.84 22.33
CA GLY A 85 -8.45 4.15 22.07
C GLY A 85 -9.18 4.57 20.78
N GLN A 86 -8.59 5.48 20.00
CA GLN A 86 -9.09 5.90 18.69
C GLN A 86 -8.48 5.01 17.61
N GLN A 87 -9.35 4.43 16.79
CA GLN A 87 -8.96 3.52 15.71
C GLN A 87 -9.91 3.59 14.52
N CYS A 88 -9.43 3.20 13.34
CA CYS A 88 -10.15 3.29 12.08
C CYS A 88 -11.46 2.52 12.09
N SER A 89 -11.54 1.32 12.69
CA SER A 89 -12.79 0.56 12.79
C SER A 89 -13.92 1.31 13.52
N ASN A 90 -13.59 2.30 14.36
CA ASN A 90 -14.54 3.19 15.05
C ASN A 90 -14.54 4.61 14.48
N CYS A 91 -13.99 4.81 13.28
CA CYS A 91 -13.92 6.09 12.59
C CYS A 91 -15.01 6.18 11.52
N ARG A 92 -15.71 7.31 11.44
CA ARG A 92 -16.83 7.51 10.50
C ARG A 92 -16.45 7.36 9.03
N PHE A 93 -15.20 7.64 8.68
CA PHE A 93 -14.69 7.58 7.30
C PHE A 93 -14.14 6.21 6.91
N TYR A 94 -14.12 5.25 7.83
CA TYR A 94 -13.59 3.92 7.54
C TYR A 94 -14.50 3.15 6.60
N ILE A 95 -13.88 2.43 5.68
CA ILE A 95 -14.52 1.50 4.77
C ILE A 95 -14.04 0.12 5.19
N GLU A 96 -14.96 -0.71 5.66
CA GLU A 96 -14.68 -2.08 6.10
C GLU A 96 -14.07 -2.92 4.97
N ASP A 97 -13.42 -4.01 5.36
CA ASP A 97 -12.87 -5.00 4.44
C ASP A 97 -13.97 -5.53 3.49
N LYS A 98 -13.66 -5.57 2.19
CA LYS A 98 -14.50 -6.01 1.09
C LYS A 98 -13.89 -7.16 0.28
N ASN A 99 -12.66 -7.55 0.58
CA ASN A 99 -11.92 -8.59 -0.15
C ASN A 99 -11.29 -9.64 0.77
N ASP A 100 -11.69 -9.68 2.04
CA ASP A 100 -11.31 -10.67 3.05
C ASP A 100 -9.78 -10.73 3.27
N ASP A 101 -9.08 -9.59 3.14
CA ASP A 101 -7.64 -9.47 3.37
C ASP A 101 -7.29 -8.86 4.75
N GLY A 102 -8.31 -8.55 5.56
CA GLY A 102 -8.19 -7.96 6.89
C GLY A 102 -7.88 -6.46 6.88
N LEU A 103 -7.77 -5.84 5.70
CA LEU A 103 -7.51 -4.41 5.54
C LEU A 103 -8.70 -3.73 4.88
N GLY A 104 -9.03 -2.54 5.36
CA GLY A 104 -10.07 -1.70 4.77
C GLY A 104 -9.49 -0.58 3.91
N ALA A 105 -10.31 0.43 3.71
CA ALA A 105 -9.93 1.71 3.12
C ALA A 105 -10.53 2.88 3.93
N CYS A 106 -10.33 4.11 3.47
CA CYS A 106 -10.88 5.31 4.10
C CYS A 106 -11.51 6.22 3.04
N ALA A 107 -12.62 6.91 3.30
CA ALA A 107 -13.21 7.79 2.29
C ALA A 107 -12.31 8.97 1.90
N ILE A 108 -11.36 9.37 2.77
CA ILE A 108 -10.54 10.58 2.62
C ILE A 108 -9.02 10.33 2.58
N VAL A 109 -8.54 9.12 2.88
CA VAL A 109 -7.10 8.79 2.90
C VAL A 109 -6.80 7.75 1.84
N GLU A 110 -5.73 7.94 1.07
CA GLU A 110 -5.27 6.95 0.10
C GLU A 110 -4.63 5.71 0.76
N GLY A 111 -4.49 4.65 -0.03
CA GLY A 111 -3.92 3.38 0.41
C GLY A 111 -4.88 2.53 1.24
N LYS A 112 -4.40 1.34 1.58
CA LYS A 112 -5.07 0.41 2.50
C LYS A 112 -5.00 0.95 3.93
N VAL A 113 -6.03 0.67 4.72
CA VAL A 113 -6.17 1.17 6.09
C VAL A 113 -6.47 0.00 7.02
N ALA A 114 -5.61 -0.20 8.03
CA ALA A 114 -5.84 -1.22 9.04
C ALA A 114 -7.03 -0.84 9.95
N PRO A 115 -7.87 -1.80 10.39
CA PRO A 115 -8.98 -1.51 11.31
C PRO A 115 -8.49 -0.93 12.65
N ASP A 116 -7.29 -1.32 13.09
CA ASP A 116 -6.65 -0.80 14.31
C ASP A 116 -5.83 0.48 14.06
N GLY A 117 -5.73 0.95 12.82
CA GLY A 117 -4.96 2.13 12.46
C GLY A 117 -5.55 3.43 12.98
N TYR A 118 -4.80 4.53 12.85
CA TYR A 118 -5.20 5.86 13.27
C TYR A 118 -4.61 6.93 12.36
N CYS A 119 -5.32 8.05 12.18
CA CYS A 119 -4.77 9.27 11.58
C CYS A 119 -5.33 10.52 12.28
N VAL A 120 -4.69 11.68 12.08
CA VAL A 120 -5.10 12.95 12.73
C VAL A 120 -6.48 13.46 12.30
N SER A 121 -7.02 12.93 11.19
CA SER A 121 -8.39 13.21 10.72
C SER A 121 -9.44 12.27 11.31
N TYR A 122 -9.09 11.53 12.37
CA TYR A 122 -10.02 10.66 13.07
C TYR A 122 -11.24 11.44 13.56
N VAL A 123 -12.42 10.87 13.30
CA VAL A 123 -13.66 11.32 13.91
C VAL A 123 -14.49 10.11 14.28
N ALA A 124 -14.90 10.05 15.55
CA ALA A 124 -15.71 8.94 16.05
C ALA A 124 -16.97 8.74 15.21
N TYR A 125 -17.27 7.47 14.94
CA TYR A 125 -18.54 7.04 14.38
C TYR A 125 -19.55 6.85 15.52
N GLU A 126 -20.68 7.56 15.45
CA GLU A 126 -21.68 7.58 16.52
C GLU A 126 -22.83 6.58 16.30
N GLY A 127 -22.85 5.87 15.16
CA GLY A 127 -23.85 4.85 14.85
C GLY A 127 -25.29 5.35 14.88
#